data_AF-A0A222VU42-F1
#
_entry.id   AF-A0A222VU42-F1
#
_cell.length_a   1.000
_cell.length_b   1.000
_cell.length_c   1.000
_cell.angle_alpha   90.00
_cell.angle_beta   90.00
_cell.angle_gamma   90.00
#
_symmetry.space_group_name_H-M   'P 1'
#
loop_
_entity.id
_entity.type
_entity.pdbx_description
1 polymer ?
#
loop_
_entity_poly.entity_id
_entity_poly.type
_entity_poly.pdbx_seq_one_letter_code
_entity_poly.pdbx_strand_id
1 'polypeptide(L)'
;MTGVRVLVGTRKGAFILTADGKRRQWEVSGPHFAGWEIYHLKGSPAAPNRLFASQSGGWFGQVIQRSDDGGKSWNPVGNQFTYEGETGTHQWYDGTQHPWEFERVWHLEPAIDDPDTVYAGVEDAALFKTVDGGATWNELPGLRRHESGPSWQPGAGGMCLHTIIHDPRNTGRIYVAISAAGAFRSDDAGTTWRPINRGLRSEGIPDEDAEVGHCVHNLAIHPTRPDVLFMQKHWDVMRSDDGGESWHDIGGNLPTDFGFPIDVHAHEPETVYVVPIKSDSEHFPLDGRLRVFRSKVGGNEWEPLTDGLPQRDCYVNVLRDAMAVDSLDECGVYFGTTGGQVYASADAGDTWAPIVRDLPAVLSVEVQTVP
;
A
#
# COMPACT_ATOMS: atom_id res chain seq x y z
N MET A 1 -0.47 -25.06 -13.66
CA MET A 1 -0.77 -24.18 -14.82
C MET A 1 -0.77 -22.81 -14.21
N THR A 2 0.15 -21.94 -14.62
CA THR A 2 0.28 -20.63 -13.98
C THR A 2 -1.03 -19.85 -14.05
N GLY A 3 -1.45 -19.31 -12.93
CA GLY A 3 -2.65 -18.49 -12.79
C GLY A 3 -2.36 -17.21 -12.00
N VAL A 4 -3.39 -16.40 -11.84
CA VAL A 4 -3.35 -15.18 -11.05
C VAL A 4 -4.42 -15.24 -9.98
N ARG A 5 -4.07 -14.80 -8.77
CA ARG A 5 -5.02 -14.54 -7.68
C ARG A 5 -4.91 -13.09 -7.25
N VAL A 6 -6.01 -12.35 -7.37
CA VAL A 6 -6.18 -10.99 -6.85
C VAL A 6 -6.94 -11.06 -5.53
N LEU A 7 -6.36 -10.49 -4.48
CA LEU A 7 -6.93 -10.38 -3.14
C LEU A 7 -7.48 -8.97 -2.97
N VAL A 8 -8.75 -8.85 -2.59
CA VAL A 8 -9.45 -7.55 -2.53
C VAL A 8 -10.02 -7.34 -1.13
N GLY A 9 -9.48 -6.35 -0.43
CA GLY A 9 -10.02 -5.86 0.84
C GLY A 9 -11.07 -4.79 0.59
N THR A 10 -12.21 -4.85 1.28
CA THR A 10 -13.29 -3.88 1.12
C THR A 10 -13.86 -3.45 2.47
N ARG A 11 -14.68 -2.40 2.46
CA ARG A 11 -15.46 -1.96 3.63
C ARG A 11 -16.47 -3.00 4.16
N LYS A 12 -16.78 -4.09 3.44
CA LYS A 12 -17.77 -5.09 3.87
C LYS A 12 -17.38 -6.54 3.52
N GLY A 13 -16.10 -6.86 3.64
CA GLY A 13 -15.56 -8.21 3.51
C GLY A 13 -14.38 -8.27 2.56
N ALA A 14 -13.84 -9.46 2.39
CA ALA A 14 -12.78 -9.75 1.45
C ALA A 14 -13.30 -10.58 0.27
N PHE A 15 -12.65 -10.41 -0.88
CA PHE A 15 -12.92 -11.18 -2.09
C PHE A 15 -11.60 -11.71 -2.67
N ILE A 16 -11.66 -12.91 -3.22
CA ILE A 16 -10.54 -13.54 -3.92
C ILE A 16 -10.98 -13.77 -5.36
N LEU A 17 -10.27 -13.14 -6.30
CA LEU A 17 -10.54 -13.22 -7.73
C LEU A 17 -9.44 -14.05 -8.38
N THR A 18 -9.78 -15.13 -9.05
CA THR A 18 -8.78 -16.02 -9.67
C THR A 18 -9.01 -16.20 -11.16
N ALA A 19 -7.92 -16.23 -11.93
CA ALA A 19 -7.93 -16.54 -13.35
C ALA A 19 -6.75 -17.43 -13.74
N ASP A 20 -6.84 -18.07 -14.90
CA ASP A 20 -5.67 -18.67 -15.55
C ASP A 20 -4.70 -17.58 -16.05
N GLY A 21 -3.52 -17.99 -16.54
CA GLY A 21 -2.53 -17.04 -17.08
C GLY A 21 -3.00 -16.20 -18.26
N LYS A 22 -4.16 -16.50 -18.87
CA LYS A 22 -4.75 -15.66 -19.92
C LYS A 22 -5.52 -14.47 -19.33
N ARG A 23 -5.94 -14.54 -18.07
CA ARG A 23 -6.63 -13.45 -17.33
C ARG A 23 -7.93 -12.96 -17.98
N ARG A 24 -8.61 -13.82 -18.75
CA ARG A 24 -9.85 -13.46 -19.49
C ARG A 24 -11.13 -13.86 -18.78
N GLN A 25 -11.08 -14.89 -17.94
CA GLN A 25 -12.24 -15.43 -17.22
C GLN A 25 -11.86 -15.53 -15.76
N TRP A 26 -12.69 -14.95 -14.91
CA TRP A 26 -12.40 -14.79 -13.50
C TRP A 26 -13.45 -15.52 -12.66
N GLU A 27 -13.01 -16.29 -11.69
CA GLU A 27 -13.83 -16.80 -10.61
C GLU A 27 -13.75 -15.84 -9.43
N VAL A 28 -14.89 -15.53 -8.82
CA VAL A 28 -15.01 -14.60 -7.70
C VAL A 28 -15.46 -15.37 -6.48
N SER A 29 -14.63 -15.40 -5.44
CA SER A 29 -14.92 -16.04 -4.16
C SER A 29 -15.12 -14.98 -3.07
N GLY A 30 -16.28 -15.03 -2.40
CA GLY A 30 -16.64 -14.12 -1.31
C GLY A 30 -18.15 -13.85 -1.23
N PRO A 31 -18.59 -12.93 -0.35
CA PRO A 31 -17.76 -12.22 0.62
C PRO A 31 -17.23 -13.15 1.71
N HIS A 32 -15.92 -13.14 1.90
CA HIS A 32 -15.30 -13.64 3.14
C HIS A 32 -15.46 -12.55 4.20
N PHE A 33 -15.69 -12.94 5.46
CA PHE A 33 -15.87 -11.98 6.57
C PHE A 33 -16.99 -10.95 6.32
N ALA A 34 -18.14 -11.40 5.81
CA ALA A 34 -19.23 -10.52 5.41
C ALA A 34 -19.59 -9.48 6.49
N GLY A 35 -19.61 -8.20 6.09
CA GLY A 35 -19.95 -7.08 6.96
C GLY A 35 -18.79 -6.49 7.76
N TRP A 36 -17.59 -7.07 7.69
CA TRP A 36 -16.39 -6.51 8.32
C TRP A 36 -15.59 -5.63 7.35
N GLU A 37 -14.87 -4.65 7.89
CA GLU A 37 -13.88 -3.93 7.09
C GLU A 37 -12.62 -4.76 7.00
N ILE A 38 -12.09 -4.94 5.79
CA ILE A 38 -10.82 -5.61 5.57
C ILE A 38 -9.86 -4.61 4.96
N TYR A 39 -8.98 -4.05 5.79
CA TYR A 39 -8.05 -2.99 5.39
C TYR A 39 -7.03 -3.53 4.38
N HIS A 40 -6.48 -4.70 4.67
CA HIS A 40 -5.47 -5.31 3.82
C HIS A 40 -5.55 -6.84 3.83
N LEU A 41 -5.28 -7.47 2.69
CA LEU A 41 -5.05 -8.90 2.56
C LEU A 41 -3.81 -9.14 1.73
N LYS A 42 -2.87 -9.94 2.22
CA LYS A 42 -1.63 -10.26 1.51
C LYS A 42 -1.35 -11.74 1.58
N GLY A 43 -0.89 -12.30 0.46
CA GLY A 43 -0.41 -13.68 0.41
C GLY A 43 1.10 -13.76 0.55
N SER A 44 1.58 -14.78 1.25
CA SER A 44 3.01 -15.02 1.39
C SER A 44 3.62 -15.39 0.03
N PRO A 45 4.71 -14.73 -0.40
CA PRO A 45 5.47 -15.16 -1.58
C PRO A 45 6.22 -16.48 -1.32
N ALA A 46 6.64 -16.76 -0.08
CA ALA A 46 7.34 -17.98 0.31
C ALA A 46 6.41 -19.21 0.40
N ALA A 47 5.12 -19.00 0.70
CA ALA A 47 4.10 -20.04 0.68
C ALA A 47 2.80 -19.48 0.07
N PRO A 48 2.57 -19.61 -1.24
CA PRO A 48 1.46 -18.95 -1.92
C PRO A 48 0.08 -19.25 -1.30
N ASN A 49 -0.16 -20.43 -0.74
CA ASN A 49 -1.46 -20.73 -0.10
C ASN A 49 -1.66 -20.08 1.28
N ARG A 50 -0.62 -19.49 1.86
CA ARG A 50 -0.73 -18.75 3.10
C ARG A 50 -1.14 -17.31 2.85
N LEU A 51 -2.30 -16.93 3.37
CA LEU A 51 -2.84 -15.57 3.27
C LEU A 51 -3.08 -15.01 4.66
N PHE A 52 -2.88 -13.70 4.82
CA PHE A 52 -3.24 -12.95 6.01
C PHE A 52 -4.27 -11.88 5.65
N ALA A 53 -5.18 -11.58 6.56
CA ALA A 53 -6.14 -10.50 6.40
C ALA A 53 -6.26 -9.67 7.69
N SER A 54 -6.19 -8.35 7.52
CA SER A 54 -6.45 -7.38 8.59
C SER A 54 -7.95 -7.06 8.63
N GLN A 55 -8.66 -7.75 9.51
CA GLN A 55 -10.08 -7.53 9.77
C GLN A 55 -10.24 -6.49 10.88
N SER A 56 -11.10 -5.49 10.68
CA SER A 56 -11.40 -4.48 11.70
C SER A 56 -12.88 -4.11 11.71
N GLY A 57 -13.38 -3.67 12.85
CA GLY A 57 -14.74 -3.15 12.98
C GLY A 57 -15.00 -2.53 14.35
N GLY A 58 -15.82 -1.49 14.41
CA GLY A 58 -16.01 -0.68 15.63
C GLY A 58 -16.56 -1.42 16.85
N TRP A 59 -17.11 -2.63 16.70
CA TRP A 59 -17.62 -3.44 17.82
C TRP A 59 -16.59 -4.42 18.40
N PHE A 60 -15.67 -4.88 17.57
CA PHE A 60 -14.76 -5.99 17.92
C PHE A 60 -13.29 -5.61 17.82
N GLY A 61 -12.98 -4.41 17.31
CA GLY A 61 -11.62 -3.95 17.06
C GLY A 61 -10.93 -4.75 15.96
N GLN A 62 -9.60 -4.78 16.04
CA GLN A 62 -8.75 -5.57 15.15
C GLN A 62 -8.95 -7.08 15.37
N VAL A 63 -8.92 -7.86 14.30
CA VAL A 63 -8.71 -9.31 14.28
C VAL A 63 -7.76 -9.65 13.13
N ILE A 64 -6.73 -10.47 13.37
CA ILE A 64 -5.91 -11.04 12.28
C ILE A 64 -6.44 -12.41 11.92
N GLN A 65 -6.70 -12.59 10.63
CA GLN A 65 -7.13 -13.86 10.05
C GLN A 65 -5.99 -14.46 9.23
N ARG A 66 -5.84 -15.78 9.29
CA ARG A 66 -4.92 -16.54 8.44
C ARG A 66 -5.65 -17.63 7.68
N SER A 67 -5.30 -17.79 6.43
CA SER A 67 -5.62 -18.97 5.63
C SER A 67 -4.32 -19.71 5.29
N ASP A 68 -4.35 -21.04 5.28
CA ASP A 68 -3.25 -21.90 4.83
C ASP A 68 -3.63 -22.71 3.57
N ASP A 69 -4.82 -22.46 3.00
CA ASP A 69 -5.38 -23.21 1.86
C ASP A 69 -5.79 -22.30 0.68
N GLY A 70 -5.18 -21.11 0.62
CA GLY A 70 -5.38 -20.14 -0.44
C GLY A 70 -6.68 -19.36 -0.33
N GLY A 71 -7.23 -19.24 0.88
CA GLY A 71 -8.42 -18.48 1.21
C GLY A 71 -9.73 -19.26 1.16
N LYS A 72 -9.67 -20.60 1.14
CA LYS A 72 -10.86 -21.47 1.20
C LYS A 72 -11.40 -21.56 2.63
N SER A 73 -10.50 -21.57 3.61
CA SER A 73 -10.82 -21.46 5.03
C SER A 73 -9.92 -20.45 5.73
N TRP A 74 -10.44 -19.87 6.80
CA TRP A 74 -9.80 -18.81 7.57
C TRP A 74 -9.92 -19.08 9.06
N ASN A 75 -8.86 -18.80 9.81
CA ASN A 75 -8.84 -18.92 11.26
C ASN A 75 -8.24 -17.66 11.88
N PRO A 76 -8.82 -17.15 13.00
CA PRO A 76 -8.19 -16.07 13.74
C PRO A 76 -6.86 -16.56 14.33
N VAL A 77 -5.85 -15.70 14.32
CA VAL A 77 -4.54 -15.93 14.93
C VAL A 77 -4.26 -14.91 16.04
N GLY A 78 -3.03 -14.82 16.51
CA GLY A 78 -2.61 -13.86 17.52
C GLY A 78 -2.97 -12.43 17.12
N ASN A 79 -3.43 -11.67 18.11
CA ASN A 79 -4.02 -10.35 17.90
C ASN A 79 -3.67 -9.36 19.04
N GLN A 80 -2.54 -9.59 19.70
CA GLN A 80 -2.03 -8.72 20.75
C GLN A 80 -0.90 -7.86 20.18
N PHE A 81 -1.16 -6.56 20.03
CA PHE A 81 -0.23 -5.56 19.52
C PHE A 81 0.21 -4.64 20.67
N THR A 82 0.98 -5.18 21.60
CA THR A 82 1.44 -4.43 22.79
C THR A 82 2.72 -3.67 22.48
N TYR A 83 2.72 -2.36 22.75
CA TYR A 83 3.94 -1.55 22.67
C TYR A 83 4.96 -1.97 23.73
N GLU A 84 6.22 -2.08 23.32
CA GLU A 84 7.35 -2.35 24.18
C GLU A 84 7.68 -1.09 25.02
N GLY A 85 7.87 -1.30 26.32
CA GLY A 85 8.30 -0.26 27.26
C GLY A 85 7.27 0.86 27.46
N GLU A 86 7.75 2.06 27.79
CA GLU A 86 6.87 3.23 27.88
C GLU A 86 6.37 3.63 26.49
N THR A 87 5.06 3.84 26.39
CA THR A 87 4.37 4.15 25.14
C THR A 87 4.81 5.50 24.56
N GLY A 88 5.06 6.50 25.41
CA GLY A 88 5.37 7.87 24.98
C GLY A 88 4.16 8.55 24.35
N THR A 89 4.42 9.62 23.59
CA THR A 89 3.38 10.43 22.93
C THR A 89 3.78 10.83 21.51
N HIS A 90 2.80 11.21 20.70
CA HIS A 90 2.95 11.97 19.46
C HIS A 90 2.01 13.19 19.50
N GLN A 91 2.00 14.02 18.46
CA GLN A 91 1.11 15.17 18.39
C GLN A 91 -0.23 14.84 17.72
N TRP A 92 -1.26 15.58 18.09
CA TRP A 92 -2.51 15.67 17.36
C TRP A 92 -2.52 16.90 16.43
N TYR A 93 -3.57 17.06 15.61
CA TYR A 93 -3.66 18.16 14.62
C TYR A 93 -3.62 19.56 15.25
N ASP A 94 -3.88 19.70 16.55
CA ASP A 94 -3.82 20.95 17.30
C ASP A 94 -2.47 21.17 18.02
N GLY A 95 -1.50 20.26 17.81
CA GLY A 95 -0.17 20.28 18.41
C GLY A 95 -0.11 19.77 19.85
N THR A 96 -1.23 19.34 20.45
CA THR A 96 -1.23 18.74 21.78
C THR A 96 -0.64 17.33 21.74
N GLN A 97 -0.04 16.90 22.87
CA GLN A 97 0.55 15.57 22.97
C GLN A 97 -0.49 14.53 23.35
N HIS A 98 -0.53 13.43 22.61
CA HIS A 98 -1.42 12.29 22.81
C HIS A 98 -0.60 11.01 22.94
N PRO A 99 -1.00 10.07 23.82
CA PRO A 99 -0.36 8.77 23.89
C PRO A 99 -0.42 8.05 22.54
N TRP A 100 0.60 7.26 22.23
CA TRP A 100 0.48 6.30 21.14
C TRP A 100 -0.57 5.26 21.49
N GLU A 101 -1.52 5.02 20.58
CA GLU A 101 -2.58 4.05 20.79
C GLU A 101 -2.67 3.10 19.61
N PHE A 102 -2.75 1.79 19.91
CA PHE A 102 -3.04 0.81 18.88
C PHE A 102 -4.53 0.87 18.57
N GLU A 103 -4.86 1.15 17.32
CA GLU A 103 -6.20 1.24 16.79
C GLU A 103 -6.47 0.08 15.82
N ARG A 104 -5.61 -0.12 14.81
CA ARG A 104 -5.76 -1.19 13.82
C ARG A 104 -4.47 -1.51 13.07
N VAL A 105 -4.42 -2.70 12.47
CA VAL A 105 -3.42 -3.07 11.46
C VAL A 105 -3.85 -2.51 10.12
N TRP A 106 -3.06 -1.61 9.56
CA TRP A 106 -3.32 -0.98 8.27
C TRP A 106 -2.79 -1.83 7.12
N HIS A 107 -1.56 -2.34 7.24
CA HIS A 107 -0.85 -3.08 6.20
C HIS A 107 -0.21 -4.36 6.74
N LEU A 108 -0.18 -5.41 5.92
CA LEU A 108 0.48 -6.67 6.21
C LEU A 108 1.50 -7.00 5.11
N GLU A 109 2.75 -7.22 5.49
CA GLU A 109 3.83 -7.55 4.57
C GLU A 109 4.52 -8.87 4.99
N PRO A 110 4.13 -10.01 4.39
CA PRO A 110 4.85 -11.28 4.56
C PRO A 110 6.26 -11.19 4.02
N ALA A 111 7.22 -11.81 4.71
CA ALA A 111 8.60 -11.87 4.23
C ALA A 111 8.73 -12.67 2.92
N ILE A 112 9.73 -12.30 2.13
CA ILE A 112 9.98 -12.89 0.80
C ILE A 112 10.38 -14.37 0.90
N ASP A 113 11.13 -14.73 1.94
CA ASP A 113 11.84 -16.00 2.10
C ASP A 113 11.35 -16.88 3.26
N ASP A 114 10.45 -16.36 4.11
CA ASP A 114 9.90 -17.07 5.26
C ASP A 114 8.38 -16.89 5.35
N PRO A 115 7.59 -17.97 5.22
CA PRO A 115 6.14 -17.89 5.26
C PRO A 115 5.56 -17.66 6.67
N ASP A 116 6.34 -17.78 7.74
CA ASP A 116 5.91 -17.52 9.12
C ASP A 116 6.30 -16.11 9.60
N THR A 117 7.17 -15.42 8.86
CA THR A 117 7.54 -14.03 9.14
C THR A 117 6.61 -13.06 8.40
N VAL A 118 5.98 -12.15 9.15
CA VAL A 118 5.11 -11.08 8.61
C VAL A 118 5.34 -9.81 9.41
N TYR A 119 5.36 -8.67 8.73
CA TYR A 119 5.36 -7.35 9.33
C TYR A 119 3.97 -6.74 9.26
N ALA A 120 3.56 -6.04 10.31
CA ALA A 120 2.30 -5.33 10.38
C ALA A 120 2.56 -3.85 10.64
N GLY A 121 2.10 -3.02 9.71
CA GLY A 121 2.03 -1.57 9.87
C GLY A 121 0.72 -1.21 10.56
N VAL A 122 0.79 -0.45 11.64
CA VAL A 122 -0.39 -0.13 12.46
C VAL A 122 -0.66 1.37 12.49
N GLU A 123 -1.87 1.69 12.94
CA GLU A 123 -2.25 3.00 13.47
C GLU A 123 -2.30 2.87 15.00
N ASP A 124 -1.58 3.66 15.78
CA ASP A 124 -0.67 4.75 15.39
C ASP A 124 0.75 4.27 15.01
N ALA A 125 1.21 4.69 13.83
CA ALA A 125 2.49 4.50 13.12
C ALA A 125 3.62 3.67 13.77
N ALA A 126 3.31 2.44 14.17
CA ALA A 126 4.25 1.48 14.71
C ALA A 126 4.38 0.27 13.79
N LEU A 127 5.50 -0.45 13.95
CA LEU A 127 5.81 -1.64 13.19
C LEU A 127 5.84 -2.85 14.13
N PHE A 128 5.08 -3.88 13.79
CA PHE A 128 5.09 -5.15 14.48
C PHE A 128 5.60 -6.25 13.57
N LYS A 129 6.12 -7.32 14.18
CA LYS A 129 6.62 -8.50 13.49
C LYS A 129 6.15 -9.77 14.19
N THR A 130 5.71 -10.73 13.39
CA THR A 130 5.57 -12.15 13.77
C THR A 130 6.69 -12.95 13.12
N VAL A 131 7.08 -14.05 13.75
CA VAL A 131 7.94 -15.11 13.19
C VAL A 131 7.33 -16.51 13.36
N ASP A 132 6.08 -16.60 13.79
CA ASP A 132 5.34 -17.83 14.08
C ASP A 132 4.00 -17.91 13.33
N GLY A 133 3.94 -17.28 12.15
CA GLY A 133 2.77 -17.31 11.28
C GLY A 133 1.57 -16.57 11.86
N GLY A 134 1.82 -15.51 12.63
CA GLY A 134 0.83 -14.61 13.21
C GLY A 134 0.31 -15.05 14.58
N ALA A 135 0.90 -16.06 15.23
CA ALA A 135 0.46 -16.49 16.55
C ALA A 135 0.86 -15.50 17.65
N THR A 136 2.00 -14.83 17.50
CA THR A 136 2.43 -13.73 18.37
C THR A 136 2.99 -12.56 17.57
N TRP A 137 2.73 -11.33 18.03
CA TRP A 137 3.21 -10.11 17.42
C TRP A 137 4.10 -9.35 18.41
N ASN A 138 5.30 -8.99 17.97
CA ASN A 138 6.26 -8.24 18.76
C ASN A 138 6.53 -6.90 18.08
N GLU A 139 6.53 -5.80 18.83
CA GLU A 139 6.88 -4.50 18.29
C GLU A 139 8.35 -4.46 17.87
N LEU A 140 8.65 -3.75 16.78
CA LEU A 140 9.97 -3.22 16.47
C LEU A 140 10.00 -1.74 16.90
N PRO A 141 10.37 -1.42 18.15
CA PRO A 141 10.09 -0.12 18.76
C PRO A 141 10.96 1.01 18.21
N GLY A 142 12.01 0.71 17.43
CA GLY A 142 12.96 1.69 16.91
C GLY A 142 12.30 2.80 16.09
N LEU A 143 11.22 2.49 15.38
CA LEU A 143 10.48 3.47 14.57
C LEU A 143 9.68 4.43 15.46
N ARG A 144 8.82 3.90 16.34
CA ARG A 144 8.02 4.70 17.27
C ARG A 144 8.88 5.53 18.22
N ARG A 145 10.00 4.97 18.70
CA ARG A 145 10.95 5.62 19.61
C ARG A 145 11.95 6.53 18.88
N HIS A 146 11.83 6.71 17.56
CA HIS A 146 12.65 7.66 16.83
C HIS A 146 12.51 9.06 17.44
N GLU A 147 13.60 9.86 17.46
CA GLU A 147 13.63 11.16 18.16
C GLU A 147 12.56 12.15 17.67
N SER A 148 12.14 12.01 16.41
CA SER A 148 11.07 12.82 15.82
C SER A 148 9.66 12.33 16.16
N GLY A 149 9.48 11.11 16.68
CA GLY A 149 8.18 10.50 16.98
C GLY A 149 7.22 11.42 17.75
N PRO A 150 7.67 12.10 18.82
CA PRO A 150 6.86 13.06 19.57
C PRO A 150 6.36 14.28 18.79
N SER A 151 6.85 14.50 17.57
CA SER A 151 6.44 15.61 16.68
C SER A 151 5.55 15.17 15.51
N TRP A 152 5.34 13.86 15.34
CA TRP A 152 4.49 13.37 14.25
C TRP A 152 3.02 13.68 14.53
N GLN A 153 2.30 14.01 13.46
CA GLN A 153 0.90 14.39 13.49
C GLN A 153 0.12 13.53 12.48
N PRO A 154 -1.09 13.04 12.83
CA PRO A 154 -1.93 12.31 11.90
C PRO A 154 -2.38 13.21 10.74
N GLY A 155 -2.54 12.60 9.56
CA GLY A 155 -3.34 13.20 8.50
C GLY A 155 -4.84 12.99 8.72
N ALA A 156 -5.67 13.47 7.80
CA ALA A 156 -7.13 13.26 7.86
C ALA A 156 -7.56 11.78 7.87
N GLY A 157 -6.68 10.87 7.41
CA GLY A 157 -6.91 9.43 7.40
C GLY A 157 -6.42 8.66 8.63
N GLY A 158 -5.92 9.35 9.68
CA GLY A 158 -5.20 8.73 10.80
C GLY A 158 -3.67 8.79 10.61
N MET A 159 -2.90 8.36 11.61
CA MET A 159 -1.44 8.24 11.53
C MET A 159 -1.04 6.80 11.20
N CYS A 160 -1.23 6.38 9.95
CA CYS A 160 -1.10 4.98 9.56
C CYS A 160 0.28 4.67 8.93
N LEU A 161 0.92 3.59 9.39
CA LEU A 161 2.03 2.95 8.68
C LEU A 161 1.43 2.02 7.62
N HIS A 162 1.48 2.46 6.36
CA HIS A 162 0.79 1.79 5.25
C HIS A 162 1.76 1.13 4.27
N THR A 163 2.97 1.64 4.08
CA THR A 163 3.97 0.99 3.21
C THR A 163 5.01 0.27 4.06
N ILE A 164 5.27 -1.00 3.76
CA ILE A 164 6.43 -1.76 4.23
C ILE A 164 7.06 -2.45 3.01
N ILE A 165 8.32 -2.16 2.72
CA ILE A 165 9.04 -2.74 1.58
C ILE A 165 10.39 -3.30 2.05
N HIS A 166 10.64 -4.56 1.72
CA HIS A 166 11.94 -5.20 1.91
C HIS A 166 12.82 -5.02 0.68
N ASP A 167 14.10 -4.65 0.86
CA ASP A 167 15.08 -4.71 -0.23
C ASP A 167 15.45 -6.19 -0.50
N PRO A 168 15.14 -6.76 -1.68
CA PRO A 168 15.44 -8.15 -1.99
C PRO A 168 16.96 -8.44 -2.09
N ARG A 169 17.81 -7.42 -2.19
CA ARG A 169 19.28 -7.54 -2.23
C ARG A 169 19.92 -7.33 -0.86
N ASN A 170 19.20 -6.78 0.10
CA ASN A 170 19.70 -6.50 1.45
C ASN A 170 18.60 -6.72 2.49
N THR A 171 18.60 -7.88 3.15
CA THR A 171 17.60 -8.24 4.17
C THR A 171 17.62 -7.36 5.41
N GLY A 172 18.70 -6.60 5.64
CA GLY A 172 18.75 -5.57 6.68
C GLY A 172 18.00 -4.29 6.30
N ARG A 173 17.72 -4.08 5.01
CA ARG A 173 17.11 -2.84 4.53
C ARG A 173 15.59 -2.95 4.42
N ILE A 174 14.91 -2.07 5.13
CA ILE A 174 13.44 -1.95 5.14
C ILE A 174 13.09 -0.50 4.92
N TYR A 175 12.17 -0.24 3.99
CA TYR A 175 11.54 1.05 3.77
C TYR A 175 10.14 1.04 4.36
N VAL A 176 9.76 2.13 5.02
CA VAL A 176 8.38 2.34 5.47
C VAL A 176 7.90 3.75 5.11
N ALA A 177 6.60 3.89 4.93
CA ALA A 177 5.97 5.19 4.79
C ALA A 177 4.78 5.33 5.73
N ILE A 178 4.65 6.54 6.27
CA ILE A 178 3.63 6.91 7.26
C ILE A 178 2.89 8.16 6.75
N SER A 179 1.57 8.09 6.76
CA SER A 179 0.67 9.22 6.52
C SER A 179 0.13 9.70 7.86
N ALA A 180 0.58 10.81 8.45
CA ALA A 180 1.70 11.67 8.07
C ALA A 180 2.87 11.53 9.06
N ALA A 181 4.08 11.51 8.52
CA ALA A 181 5.38 11.62 9.21
C ALA A 181 6.50 11.58 8.15
N GLY A 182 6.25 10.92 7.02
CA GLY A 182 7.16 10.79 5.89
C GLY A 182 7.55 9.35 5.63
N ALA A 183 8.63 9.17 4.87
CA ALA A 183 9.26 7.89 4.65
C ALA A 183 10.49 7.71 5.56
N PHE A 184 10.72 6.48 5.99
CA PHE A 184 11.87 6.08 6.81
C PHE A 184 12.53 4.84 6.22
N ARG A 185 13.85 4.73 6.42
CA ARG A 185 14.62 3.54 6.06
C ARG A 185 15.37 3.02 7.29
N SER A 186 15.31 1.71 7.47
CA SER A 186 16.24 0.97 8.31
C SER A 186 17.26 0.26 7.41
N ASP A 187 18.51 0.16 7.88
CA ASP A 187 19.57 -0.65 7.25
C ASP A 187 20.03 -1.80 8.19
N ASP A 188 19.31 -2.04 9.30
CA ASP A 188 19.61 -3.03 10.35
C ASP A 188 18.38 -3.84 10.82
N ALA A 189 17.54 -4.20 9.85
CA ALA A 189 16.34 -5.04 9.99
C ALA A 189 15.27 -4.47 10.93
N GLY A 190 15.13 -3.15 10.95
CA GLY A 190 14.11 -2.41 11.71
C GLY A 190 14.52 -2.04 13.13
N THR A 191 15.80 -2.23 13.50
CA THR A 191 16.33 -1.88 14.83
C THR A 191 16.45 -0.38 14.99
N THR A 192 17.01 0.29 14.00
CA THR A 192 17.12 1.76 13.91
C THR A 192 16.58 2.26 12.58
N TRP A 193 16.15 3.53 12.58
CA TRP A 193 15.48 4.16 11.45
C TRP A 193 16.07 5.55 11.23
N ARG A 194 16.09 5.98 9.97
CA ARG A 194 16.37 7.36 9.58
C ARG A 194 15.31 7.87 8.63
N PRO A 195 14.92 9.16 8.73
CA PRO A 195 14.07 9.77 7.72
C PRO A 195 14.78 9.77 6.37
N ILE A 196 13.98 9.62 5.30
CA ILE A 196 14.44 9.64 3.90
C ILE A 196 13.55 10.58 3.10
N ASN A 197 13.47 11.85 3.53
CA ASN A 197 12.51 12.85 3.03
C ASN A 197 13.17 14.07 2.38
N ARG A 198 14.50 14.08 2.26
CA ARG A 198 15.22 15.21 1.68
C ARG A 198 14.77 15.47 0.25
N GLY A 199 14.42 16.72 -0.05
CA GLY A 199 13.92 17.15 -1.37
C GLY A 199 12.40 17.12 -1.49
N LEU A 200 11.68 16.57 -0.50
CA LEU A 200 10.24 16.75 -0.40
C LEU A 200 9.91 18.17 0.07
N ARG A 201 8.78 18.69 -0.41
CA ARG A 201 8.20 19.96 0.03
C ARG A 201 6.72 19.79 0.34
N SER A 202 6.25 20.26 1.49
CA SER A 202 4.82 20.22 1.83
C SER A 202 4.34 21.57 2.31
N GLU A 203 3.40 22.17 1.60
CA GLU A 203 2.66 23.33 2.12
C GLU A 203 1.83 22.90 3.34
N GLY A 204 1.76 23.77 4.36
CA GLY A 204 0.89 23.55 5.53
C GLY A 204 1.51 22.81 6.72
N ILE A 205 2.78 22.38 6.63
CA ILE A 205 3.57 21.99 7.82
C ILE A 205 4.44 23.18 8.29
N PRO A 206 4.90 23.22 9.56
CA PRO A 206 5.61 24.39 10.11
C PRO A 206 6.87 24.82 9.35
N ASP A 207 7.57 23.84 8.76
CA ASP A 207 8.71 24.03 7.87
C ASP A 207 8.48 23.14 6.64
N GLU A 208 8.31 23.75 5.46
CA GLU A 208 7.96 23.05 4.23
C GLU A 208 9.02 22.03 3.80
N ASP A 209 10.28 22.25 4.19
CA ASP A 209 11.46 21.43 3.87
C ASP A 209 11.88 20.55 5.06
N ALA A 210 11.00 20.34 6.05
CA ALA A 210 11.30 19.54 7.24
C ALA A 210 11.69 18.08 6.91
N GLU A 211 12.55 17.48 7.74
CA GLU A 211 12.93 16.06 7.56
C GLU A 211 11.79 15.07 7.86
N VAL A 212 10.68 15.53 8.47
CA VAL A 212 9.49 14.75 8.81
C VAL A 212 8.21 15.60 8.74
N GLY A 213 7.06 14.94 8.74
CA GLY A 213 5.74 15.57 8.72
C GLY A 213 5.05 15.52 7.36
N HIS A 214 5.75 15.08 6.31
CA HIS A 214 5.16 14.88 5.00
C HIS A 214 4.11 13.76 5.02
N CYS A 215 3.04 13.96 4.26
CA CYS A 215 2.02 12.95 4.01
C CYS A 215 2.40 12.16 2.75
N VAL A 216 3.03 11.00 2.94
CA VAL A 216 3.37 10.07 1.85
C VAL A 216 2.22 9.10 1.66
N HIS A 217 1.70 8.96 0.44
CA HIS A 217 0.56 8.09 0.16
C HIS A 217 0.97 6.66 -0.19
N ASN A 218 2.06 6.47 -0.95
CA ASN A 218 2.61 5.14 -1.22
C ASN A 218 4.05 5.24 -1.76
N LEU A 219 4.85 4.18 -1.60
CA LEU A 219 6.15 3.99 -2.25
C LEU A 219 6.13 2.72 -3.11
N ALA A 220 6.89 2.72 -4.18
CA ALA A 220 7.11 1.53 -4.99
C ALA A 220 8.59 1.38 -5.38
N ILE A 221 9.06 0.14 -5.45
CA ILE A 221 10.41 -0.22 -5.88
C ILE A 221 10.35 -1.32 -6.92
N HIS A 222 11.34 -1.35 -7.81
CA HIS A 222 11.57 -2.53 -8.65
C HIS A 222 12.56 -3.49 -7.97
N PRO A 223 12.30 -4.80 -7.90
CA PRO A 223 13.17 -5.75 -7.20
C PRO A 223 14.59 -5.84 -7.79
N THR A 224 14.78 -5.52 -9.08
CA THR A 224 16.11 -5.50 -9.71
C THR A 224 16.88 -4.18 -9.50
N ARG A 225 16.19 -3.12 -9.05
CA ARG A 225 16.77 -1.79 -8.78
C ARG A 225 16.24 -1.17 -7.48
N PRO A 226 16.43 -1.81 -6.31
CA PRO A 226 15.84 -1.34 -5.05
C PRO A 226 16.49 -0.09 -4.45
N ASP A 227 17.54 0.48 -5.04
CA ASP A 227 17.99 1.85 -4.71
C ASP A 227 17.15 2.92 -5.44
N VAL A 228 16.27 2.52 -6.36
CA VAL A 228 15.40 3.44 -7.11
C VAL A 228 13.98 3.27 -6.60
N LEU A 229 13.46 4.36 -6.05
CA LEU A 229 12.16 4.42 -5.42
C LEU A 229 11.30 5.46 -6.12
N PHE A 230 10.03 5.13 -6.26
CA PHE A 230 8.99 6.05 -6.71
C PHE A 230 8.02 6.29 -5.57
N MET A 231 7.48 7.51 -5.48
CA MET A 231 6.61 7.93 -4.40
C MET A 231 5.42 8.68 -4.98
N GLN A 232 4.21 8.27 -4.61
CA GLN A 232 3.07 9.17 -4.63
C GLN A 232 3.02 9.84 -3.26
N LYS A 233 3.29 11.14 -3.22
CA LYS A 233 3.11 11.98 -2.04
C LYS A 233 1.69 12.56 -2.06
N HIS A 234 1.26 13.23 -0.99
CA HIS A 234 -0.04 13.91 -0.92
C HIS A 234 -0.29 14.78 -2.16
N TRP A 235 0.65 15.65 -2.44
CA TRP A 235 0.87 16.27 -3.74
C TRP A 235 2.23 15.83 -4.26
N ASP A 236 2.38 15.75 -5.56
CA ASP A 236 3.59 15.38 -6.30
C ASP A 236 3.80 13.87 -6.48
N VAL A 237 4.43 13.53 -7.60
CA VAL A 237 4.99 12.20 -7.87
C VAL A 237 6.50 12.35 -7.87
N MET A 238 7.18 11.66 -6.96
CA MET A 238 8.60 11.85 -6.69
C MET A 238 9.42 10.61 -7.04
N ARG A 239 10.69 10.82 -7.35
CA ARG A 239 11.68 9.77 -7.58
C ARG A 239 12.92 9.98 -6.73
N SER A 240 13.48 8.88 -6.28
CA SER A 240 14.83 8.79 -5.70
C SER A 240 15.63 7.77 -6.51
N ASP A 241 16.90 8.06 -6.78
CA ASP A 241 17.85 7.13 -7.42
C ASP A 241 18.97 6.65 -6.46
N ASP A 242 18.90 7.02 -5.18
CA ASP A 242 19.95 6.82 -4.18
C ASP A 242 19.46 6.14 -2.89
N GLY A 243 18.37 5.39 -2.98
CA GLY A 243 17.82 4.64 -1.85
C GLY A 243 17.06 5.53 -0.85
N GLY A 244 16.50 6.65 -1.29
CA GLY A 244 15.70 7.59 -0.52
C GLY A 244 16.51 8.75 0.07
N GLU A 245 17.81 8.87 -0.25
CA GLU A 245 18.64 9.95 0.31
C GLU A 245 18.28 11.33 -0.27
N SER A 246 17.74 11.37 -1.50
CA SER A 246 17.20 12.57 -2.11
C SER A 246 16.08 12.30 -3.09
N TRP A 247 15.08 13.17 -3.08
CA TRP A 247 13.90 13.11 -3.95
C TRP A 247 13.85 14.28 -4.91
N HIS A 248 13.34 14.03 -6.12
CA HIS A 248 13.01 15.05 -7.11
C HIS A 248 11.66 14.76 -7.75
N ASP A 249 10.96 15.83 -8.13
CA ASP A 249 9.66 15.76 -8.80
C ASP A 249 9.81 15.16 -10.20
N ILE A 250 8.88 14.25 -10.53
CA ILE A 250 8.76 13.58 -11.81
C ILE A 250 7.32 13.66 -12.37
N GLY A 251 6.51 14.60 -11.91
CA GLY A 251 5.13 14.80 -12.34
C GLY A 251 5.01 15.26 -13.79
N GLY A 252 5.92 16.10 -14.26
CA GLY A 252 6.01 16.54 -15.67
C GLY A 252 4.68 16.94 -16.31
N ASN A 253 4.17 16.13 -17.24
CA ASN A 253 2.93 16.38 -17.97
C ASN A 253 1.66 15.77 -17.35
N LEU A 254 1.70 15.29 -16.10
CA LEU A 254 0.49 14.84 -15.40
C LEU A 254 -0.54 15.98 -15.28
N PRO A 255 -1.85 15.69 -15.40
CA PRO A 255 -2.87 16.72 -15.40
C PRO A 255 -3.18 17.27 -13.99
N THR A 256 -2.84 16.51 -12.95
CA THR A 256 -2.93 16.86 -11.52
C THR A 256 -1.79 16.15 -10.78
N ASP A 257 -1.48 16.64 -9.58
CA ASP A 257 -0.41 16.15 -8.71
C ASP A 257 -0.90 15.28 -7.54
N PHE A 258 -2.23 15.23 -7.34
CA PHE A 258 -2.87 14.48 -6.26
C PHE A 258 -3.30 13.08 -6.71
N GLY A 259 -2.91 12.05 -5.97
CA GLY A 259 -3.25 10.65 -6.21
C GLY A 259 -2.90 9.79 -4.99
N PHE A 260 -3.16 8.49 -5.02
CA PHE A 260 -2.80 7.60 -3.90
C PHE A 260 -1.88 6.44 -4.29
N PRO A 261 -2.24 5.57 -5.25
CA PRO A 261 -1.39 4.43 -5.59
C PRO A 261 -0.23 4.84 -6.50
N ILE A 262 0.89 4.13 -6.34
CA ILE A 262 1.99 4.06 -7.31
C ILE A 262 2.51 2.63 -7.34
N ASP A 263 2.84 2.10 -8.52
CA ASP A 263 3.46 0.78 -8.66
C ASP A 263 4.39 0.72 -9.88
N VAL A 264 5.31 -0.25 -9.91
CA VAL A 264 6.32 -0.42 -10.95
C VAL A 264 6.09 -1.72 -11.71
N HIS A 265 6.17 -1.67 -13.04
CA HIS A 265 6.05 -2.84 -13.91
C HIS A 265 7.02 -3.97 -13.50
N ALA A 266 6.55 -5.21 -13.47
CA ALA A 266 7.30 -6.35 -12.92
C ALA A 266 8.63 -6.68 -13.62
N HIS A 267 8.78 -6.27 -14.89
CA HIS A 267 9.97 -6.56 -15.72
C HIS A 267 10.69 -5.32 -16.25
N GLU A 268 10.16 -4.12 -15.98
CA GLU A 268 10.65 -2.86 -16.57
C GLU A 268 10.82 -1.84 -15.45
N PRO A 269 12.02 -1.69 -14.87
CA PRO A 269 12.24 -0.89 -13.65
C PRO A 269 12.01 0.61 -13.79
N GLU A 270 11.84 1.11 -15.01
CA GLU A 270 11.52 2.52 -15.31
C GLU A 270 10.05 2.70 -15.73
N THR A 271 9.28 1.62 -15.82
CA THR A 271 7.86 1.68 -16.16
C THR A 271 7.03 1.78 -14.90
N VAL A 272 6.40 2.93 -14.67
CA VAL A 272 5.69 3.28 -13.43
C VAL A 272 4.25 3.66 -13.74
N TYR A 273 3.34 3.30 -12.83
CA TYR A 273 1.91 3.59 -12.92
C TYR A 273 1.45 4.47 -11.76
N VAL A 274 0.60 5.45 -12.06
CA VAL A 274 -0.11 6.27 -11.07
C VAL A 274 -1.58 6.46 -11.47
N VAL A 275 -2.43 6.79 -10.48
CA VAL A 275 -3.85 7.13 -10.73
C VAL A 275 -4.14 8.51 -10.14
N PRO A 276 -3.78 9.59 -10.86
CA PRO A 276 -4.04 10.95 -10.41
C PRO A 276 -5.55 11.24 -10.45
N ILE A 277 -6.02 11.93 -9.41
CA ILE A 277 -7.39 12.40 -9.26
C ILE A 277 -7.40 13.92 -9.07
N LYS A 278 -8.59 14.52 -9.03
CA LYS A 278 -8.76 15.97 -9.18
C LYS A 278 -8.06 16.78 -8.10
N SER A 279 -8.27 16.43 -6.83
CA SER A 279 -7.70 17.14 -5.68
C SER A 279 -7.91 16.35 -4.39
N ASP A 280 -7.19 16.78 -3.36
CA ASP A 280 -7.34 16.41 -1.94
C ASP A 280 -8.71 16.74 -1.34
N SER A 281 -9.46 17.67 -1.92
CA SER A 281 -10.78 18.07 -1.43
C SER A 281 -11.91 17.28 -2.09
N GLU A 282 -11.74 16.92 -3.37
CA GLU A 282 -12.82 16.29 -4.16
C GLU A 282 -12.69 14.77 -4.27
N HIS A 283 -11.48 14.21 -4.21
CA HIS A 283 -11.25 12.75 -4.18
C HIS A 283 -11.89 11.94 -5.33
N PHE A 284 -11.94 12.49 -6.54
CA PHE A 284 -12.40 11.75 -7.73
C PHE A 284 -11.63 12.14 -9.01
N PRO A 285 -11.59 11.30 -10.07
CA PRO A 285 -10.85 11.58 -11.29
C PRO A 285 -11.18 12.93 -11.93
N LEU A 286 -10.14 13.63 -12.40
CA LEU A 286 -10.29 14.88 -13.13
C LEU A 286 -11.24 14.69 -14.33
N ASP A 287 -12.17 15.63 -14.50
CA ASP A 287 -13.25 15.63 -15.52
C ASP A 287 -14.24 14.46 -15.43
N GLY A 288 -14.26 13.72 -14.31
CA GLY A 288 -15.07 12.50 -14.18
C GLY A 288 -14.62 11.37 -15.10
N ARG A 289 -13.32 11.36 -15.47
CA ARG A 289 -12.71 10.38 -16.39
C ARG A 289 -11.64 9.57 -15.68
N LEU A 290 -11.89 8.28 -15.49
CA LEU A 290 -10.94 7.37 -14.87
C LEU A 290 -9.79 7.05 -15.84
N ARG A 291 -8.56 7.28 -15.40
CA ARG A 291 -7.33 7.12 -16.19
C ARG A 291 -6.23 6.59 -15.30
N VAL A 292 -5.55 5.54 -15.73
CA VAL A 292 -4.23 5.18 -15.20
C VAL A 292 -3.21 5.92 -16.06
N PHE A 293 -2.17 6.48 -15.47
CA PHE A 293 -1.07 7.07 -16.23
C PHE A 293 0.14 6.16 -16.12
N ARG A 294 0.82 5.95 -17.24
CA ARG A 294 2.08 5.20 -17.32
C ARG A 294 3.18 6.11 -17.82
N SER A 295 4.35 6.01 -17.20
CA SER A 295 5.60 6.48 -17.77
C SER A 295 6.48 5.27 -18.01
N LYS A 296 7.17 5.19 -19.15
CA LYS A 296 8.16 4.12 -19.45
C LYS A 296 9.62 4.55 -19.21
N VAL A 297 9.82 5.79 -18.80
CA VAL A 297 11.14 6.43 -18.63
C VAL A 297 11.37 6.91 -17.19
N GLY A 298 10.57 6.39 -16.27
CA GLY A 298 10.67 6.69 -14.83
C GLY A 298 10.21 8.09 -14.42
N GLY A 299 9.28 8.66 -15.18
CA GLY A 299 8.51 9.86 -14.89
C GLY A 299 8.64 10.94 -15.96
N ASN A 300 8.13 12.13 -15.67
CA ASN A 300 8.08 13.33 -16.52
C ASN A 300 7.27 13.22 -17.83
N GLU A 301 7.29 12.07 -18.49
CA GLU A 301 6.55 11.76 -19.72
C GLU A 301 5.52 10.66 -19.45
N TRP A 302 4.28 11.07 -19.23
CA TRP A 302 3.18 10.21 -18.88
C TRP A 302 2.15 10.11 -20.01
N GLU A 303 1.70 8.89 -20.29
CA GLU A 303 0.63 8.60 -21.23
C GLU A 303 -0.64 8.15 -20.47
N PRO A 304 -1.83 8.66 -20.84
CA PRO A 304 -3.08 8.21 -20.24
C PRO A 304 -3.52 6.87 -20.86
N LEU A 305 -3.69 5.87 -20.01
CA LEU A 305 -4.20 4.55 -20.32
C LEU A 305 -5.71 4.52 -20.01
N THR A 306 -6.54 4.44 -21.06
CA THR A 306 -7.97 4.73 -20.94
C THR A 306 -8.89 3.70 -21.59
N ASP A 307 -8.37 2.82 -22.45
CA ASP A 307 -9.20 1.90 -23.19
C ASP A 307 -9.87 0.90 -22.23
N GLY A 308 -11.20 0.83 -22.27
CA GLY A 308 -12.01 0.04 -21.34
C GLY A 308 -12.38 0.72 -20.01
N LEU A 309 -11.87 1.92 -19.71
CA LEU A 309 -12.18 2.67 -18.49
C LEU A 309 -13.29 3.74 -18.70
N PRO A 310 -14.11 4.06 -17.69
CA PRO A 310 -15.14 5.10 -17.79
C PRO A 310 -14.57 6.50 -18.08
N GLN A 311 -14.96 7.09 -19.21
CA GLN A 311 -14.50 8.42 -19.67
C GLN A 311 -15.53 9.54 -19.45
N ARG A 312 -16.53 9.32 -18.58
CA ARG A 312 -17.51 10.31 -18.13
C ARG A 312 -18.22 9.80 -16.88
N ASP A 313 -18.75 10.73 -16.08
CA ASP A 313 -19.61 10.46 -14.92
C ASP A 313 -19.00 9.49 -13.90
N CYS A 314 -17.67 9.44 -13.80
CA CYS A 314 -16.94 8.56 -12.89
C CYS A 314 -16.38 9.34 -11.70
N TYR A 315 -17.08 9.25 -10.56
CA TYR A 315 -16.74 9.99 -9.32
C TYR A 315 -16.26 9.07 -8.20
N VAL A 316 -15.51 8.03 -8.56
CA VAL A 316 -14.89 7.08 -7.61
C VAL A 316 -13.53 7.60 -7.14
N ASN A 317 -12.96 6.99 -6.11
CA ASN A 317 -11.56 7.18 -5.73
C ASN A 317 -10.79 5.86 -5.91
N VAL A 318 -9.45 5.91 -5.99
CA VAL A 318 -8.56 4.74 -5.94
C VAL A 318 -7.61 4.95 -4.77
N LEU A 319 -7.67 4.06 -3.77
CA LEU A 319 -6.92 4.21 -2.51
C LEU A 319 -5.49 3.68 -2.62
N ARG A 320 -4.68 3.99 -1.60
CA ARG A 320 -3.21 3.78 -1.54
C ARG A 320 -2.79 2.35 -1.91
N ASP A 321 -3.39 1.37 -1.25
CA ASP A 321 -3.09 -0.05 -1.43
C ASP A 321 -3.99 -0.71 -2.50
N ALA A 322 -4.74 0.09 -3.28
CA ALA A 322 -5.73 -0.42 -4.23
C ALA A 322 -5.17 -0.58 -5.65
N MET A 323 -3.86 -0.80 -5.80
CA MET A 323 -3.19 -1.11 -7.06
C MET A 323 -2.11 -2.15 -6.83
N ALA A 324 -1.96 -3.10 -7.74
CA ALA A 324 -0.87 -4.07 -7.74
C ALA A 324 -0.56 -4.59 -9.15
N VAL A 325 0.67 -5.08 -9.35
CA VAL A 325 1.11 -5.75 -10.59
C VAL A 325 1.40 -7.23 -10.40
N ASP A 326 1.08 -8.07 -11.39
CA ASP A 326 1.52 -9.46 -11.42
C ASP A 326 2.87 -9.62 -12.14
N SER A 327 3.48 -10.79 -11.97
CA SER A 327 4.79 -11.14 -12.52
C SER A 327 4.76 -12.09 -13.72
N LEU A 328 3.61 -12.24 -14.39
CA LEU A 328 3.56 -12.99 -15.65
C LEU A 328 4.34 -12.25 -16.76
N ASP A 329 4.79 -12.96 -17.80
CA ASP A 329 5.61 -12.40 -18.89
C ASP A 329 5.00 -11.10 -19.47
N GLU A 330 3.69 -11.13 -19.75
CA GLU A 330 2.91 -9.92 -19.98
C GLU A 330 2.46 -9.39 -18.62
N CYS A 331 3.10 -8.35 -18.10
CA CYS A 331 2.79 -7.78 -16.79
C CYS A 331 1.31 -7.40 -16.69
N GLY A 332 0.61 -7.99 -15.72
CA GLY A 332 -0.76 -7.59 -15.40
C GLY A 332 -0.77 -6.39 -14.47
N VAL A 333 -1.75 -5.51 -14.63
CA VAL A 333 -1.98 -4.37 -13.73
C VAL A 333 -3.41 -4.41 -13.23
N TYR A 334 -3.59 -4.26 -11.92
CA TYR A 334 -4.86 -4.38 -11.24
C TYR A 334 -5.10 -3.17 -10.38
N PHE A 335 -6.33 -2.67 -10.34
CA PHE A 335 -6.69 -1.65 -9.36
C PHE A 335 -8.17 -1.71 -8.97
N GLY A 336 -8.45 -1.25 -7.75
CA GLY A 336 -9.76 -1.22 -7.13
C GLY A 336 -10.23 0.20 -6.87
N THR A 337 -11.53 0.39 -6.92
CA THR A 337 -12.14 1.71 -6.73
C THR A 337 -13.06 1.74 -5.50
N THR A 338 -13.25 2.92 -4.91
CA THR A 338 -14.25 3.11 -3.85
C THR A 338 -15.69 2.94 -4.33
N GLY A 339 -15.91 2.92 -5.64
CA GLY A 339 -17.19 2.57 -6.28
C GLY A 339 -17.48 1.07 -6.34
N GLY A 340 -16.54 0.20 -5.95
CA GLY A 340 -16.74 -1.25 -5.95
C GLY A 340 -16.29 -1.97 -7.23
N GLN A 341 -15.66 -1.25 -8.16
CA GLN A 341 -15.08 -1.86 -9.35
C GLN A 341 -13.66 -2.34 -9.06
N VAL A 342 -13.29 -3.50 -9.62
CA VAL A 342 -11.90 -3.98 -9.71
C VAL A 342 -11.59 -4.23 -11.19
N TYR A 343 -10.60 -3.52 -11.70
CA TYR A 343 -10.15 -3.60 -13.10
C TYR A 343 -8.87 -4.43 -13.21
N ALA A 344 -8.72 -5.08 -14.36
CA ALA A 344 -7.52 -5.77 -14.77
C ALA A 344 -7.12 -5.31 -16.17
N SER A 345 -5.81 -5.15 -16.36
CA SER A 345 -5.15 -5.19 -17.64
C SER A 345 -4.21 -6.40 -17.66
N ALA A 346 -4.19 -7.12 -18.78
CA ALA A 346 -3.28 -8.25 -19.02
C ALA A 346 -2.14 -7.87 -19.98
N ASP A 347 -2.02 -6.59 -20.33
CA ASP A 347 -1.16 -6.05 -21.38
C ASP A 347 -0.48 -4.74 -20.92
N ALA A 348 0.07 -4.74 -19.70
CA ALA A 348 0.79 -3.60 -19.12
C ALA A 348 0.00 -2.28 -19.10
N GLY A 349 -1.32 -2.38 -18.96
CA GLY A 349 -2.25 -1.24 -18.88
C GLY A 349 -2.78 -0.73 -20.23
N ASP A 350 -2.41 -1.33 -21.36
CA ASP A 350 -2.86 -0.85 -22.68
C ASP A 350 -4.38 -0.99 -22.86
N THR A 351 -4.98 -2.09 -22.36
CA THR A 351 -6.44 -2.29 -22.33
C THR A 351 -6.93 -2.76 -20.96
N TRP A 352 -8.13 -2.28 -20.56
CA TRP A 352 -8.72 -2.59 -19.27
C TRP A 352 -10.05 -3.32 -19.40
N ALA A 353 -10.28 -4.28 -18.51
CA ALA A 353 -11.57 -4.92 -18.32
C ALA A 353 -11.92 -4.99 -16.83
N PRO A 354 -13.18 -4.74 -16.43
CA PRO A 354 -13.61 -4.99 -15.07
C PRO A 354 -13.67 -6.49 -14.81
N ILE A 355 -13.03 -6.95 -13.74
CA ILE A 355 -13.26 -8.29 -13.20
C ILE A 355 -14.64 -8.34 -12.54
N VAL A 356 -14.94 -7.30 -11.74
CA VAL A 356 -16.18 -7.10 -10.99
C VAL A 356 -16.51 -5.61 -10.92
N ARG A 357 -17.80 -5.26 -10.75
CA ARG A 357 -18.25 -3.85 -10.74
C ARG A 357 -18.97 -3.39 -9.49
N ASP A 358 -19.57 -4.33 -8.76
CA ASP A 358 -20.57 -4.05 -7.72
C ASP A 358 -20.14 -4.56 -6.34
N LEU A 359 -18.84 -4.54 -6.04
CA LEU A 359 -18.34 -4.82 -4.70
C LEU A 359 -18.62 -3.64 -3.74
N PRO A 360 -18.47 -3.83 -2.42
CA PRO A 360 -18.31 -2.70 -1.51
C PRO A 360 -17.07 -1.87 -1.87
N ALA A 361 -16.97 -0.66 -1.32
CA ALA A 361 -15.82 0.22 -1.53
C ALA A 361 -14.50 -0.52 -1.25
N VAL A 362 -13.64 -0.60 -2.27
CA VAL A 362 -12.35 -1.31 -2.21
C VAL A 362 -11.35 -0.47 -1.43
N LEU A 363 -10.65 -1.13 -0.50
CA LEU A 363 -9.61 -0.57 0.36
C LEU A 363 -8.22 -0.94 -0.14
N SER A 364 -8.05 -2.20 -0.55
CA SER A 364 -6.78 -2.75 -1.02
C SER A 364 -6.99 -3.77 -2.14
N VAL A 365 -5.99 -3.87 -3.01
CA VAL A 365 -5.87 -4.85 -4.10
C VAL A 365 -4.45 -5.35 -4.08
N GLU A 366 -4.30 -6.66 -3.89
CA GLU A 366 -3.02 -7.35 -3.89
C GLU A 366 -3.07 -8.49 -4.90
N VAL A 367 -1.94 -8.89 -5.47
CA VAL A 367 -1.91 -9.93 -6.51
C VAL A 367 -0.77 -10.92 -6.33
N GLN A 368 -1.06 -12.18 -6.67
CA GLN A 368 -0.09 -13.26 -6.70
C GLN A 368 -0.15 -13.99 -8.03
N THR A 369 1.02 -14.22 -8.63
CA THR A 369 1.20 -15.26 -9.64
C THR A 369 1.30 -16.61 -8.94
N VAL A 370 0.40 -17.55 -9.24
CA VAL A 370 0.33 -18.87 -8.60
C VAL A 370 0.63 -20.01 -9.58
N PRO A 371 1.25 -21.13 -9.15
CA PRO A 371 1.65 -22.24 -10.03
C PRO A 371 0.54 -23.06 -10.72
#